data_AF-A0A084D4T0-F1
#
_entry.id   AF-A0A084D4T0-F1
#
_cell.length_a   1.000
_cell.length_b   1.000
_cell.length_c   1.000
_cell.angle_alpha   90.00
_cell.angle_beta   90.00
_cell.angle_gamma   90.00
#
_symmetry.space_group_name_H-M   'P 1'
#
loop_
_entity.id
_entity.type
_entity.pdbx_description
1 polymer ?
#
loop_
_entity_poly.entity_id
_entity_poly.type
_entity_poly.pdbx_seq_one_letter_code
_entity_poly.pdbx_strand_id
1 'polypeptide(L)'
;MASLSTSTSTAVSTAVNAAKAHYYSVNDNGTQQANYNNDGATGTNALAAGTNASAAGASSVAVGDGSNAQSAGAVAIGQNASATGGKAVSIGSGNTANGDGAVAIGDPSIATGTGAVA
;
A
#
# COMPACT_ATOMS: atom_id res chain seq x y z
N MET A 1 11.16 18.14 -40.94
CA MET A 1 10.39 17.16 -40.13
C MET A 1 11.21 16.58 -38.97
N ALA A 2 12.50 16.23 -39.14
CA ALA A 2 13.34 15.72 -38.06
C ALA A 2 13.45 16.69 -36.84
N SER A 3 13.64 17.99 -37.08
CA SER A 3 13.72 19.01 -36.02
C SER A 3 12.43 19.15 -35.20
N LEU A 4 11.26 19.06 -35.85
CA LEU A 4 9.96 19.10 -35.17
C LEU A 4 9.76 17.89 -34.26
N SER A 5 10.13 16.69 -34.73
CA SER A 5 10.06 15.44 -33.95
C SER A 5 10.96 15.51 -32.69
N THR A 6 12.19 16.01 -32.85
CA THR A 6 13.11 16.21 -31.72
C THR A 6 12.55 17.22 -30.72
N SER A 7 12.06 18.38 -31.19
CA SER A 7 11.46 19.39 -30.31
C SER A 7 10.24 18.89 -29.55
N THR A 8 9.37 18.09 -30.20
CA THR A 8 8.23 17.47 -29.52
C THR A 8 8.67 16.46 -28.46
N SER A 9 9.69 15.63 -28.75
CA SER A 9 10.22 14.65 -27.79
C SER A 9 10.83 15.31 -26.55
N THR A 10 11.58 16.40 -26.75
CA THR A 10 12.11 17.21 -25.66
C THR A 10 11.00 17.84 -24.82
N ALA A 11 10.02 18.49 -25.46
CA ALA A 11 8.91 19.12 -24.76
C ALA A 11 8.09 18.09 -23.93
N VAL A 12 7.85 16.91 -24.49
CA VAL A 12 7.18 15.80 -23.78
C VAL A 12 8.01 15.32 -22.61
N SER A 13 9.32 15.13 -22.77
CA SER A 13 10.22 14.71 -21.69
C SER A 13 10.25 15.72 -20.55
N THR A 14 10.29 17.01 -20.88
CA THR A 14 10.21 18.10 -19.89
C THR A 14 8.87 18.08 -19.16
N ALA A 15 7.76 17.95 -19.89
CA ALA A 15 6.42 17.90 -19.28
C ALA A 15 6.23 16.66 -18.38
N VAL A 16 6.68 15.47 -18.82
CA VAL A 16 6.61 14.23 -18.03
C VAL A 16 7.43 14.33 -16.76
N ASN A 17 8.65 14.89 -16.84
CA ASN A 17 9.48 15.08 -15.65
C ASN A 17 8.87 16.11 -14.69
N ALA A 18 8.23 17.17 -15.20
CA ALA A 18 7.51 18.15 -14.38
C ALA A 18 6.23 17.57 -13.74
N ALA A 19 5.60 16.59 -14.39
CA ALA A 19 4.39 15.93 -13.89
C ALA A 19 4.65 14.81 -12.86
N LYS A 20 5.91 14.45 -12.60
CA LYS A 20 6.24 13.45 -11.57
C LYS A 20 5.84 13.95 -10.19
N ALA A 21 5.30 13.05 -9.38
CA ALA A 21 5.20 13.28 -7.95
C ALA A 21 6.61 13.29 -7.34
N HIS A 22 7.09 14.45 -6.91
CA HIS A 22 8.34 14.55 -6.16
C HIS A 22 8.14 13.91 -4.77
N TYR A 23 9.16 13.21 -4.26
CA TYR A 23 9.19 12.52 -2.95
C TYR A 23 8.30 11.28 -2.78
N TYR A 24 7.48 10.92 -3.76
CA TYR A 24 6.70 9.68 -3.72
C TYR A 24 7.29 8.66 -4.70
N SER A 25 7.77 7.52 -4.17
CA SER A 25 8.35 6.45 -4.99
C SER A 25 8.20 5.10 -4.30
N VAL A 26 7.96 4.05 -5.09
CA VAL A 26 8.04 2.64 -4.67
C VAL A 26 9.23 2.02 -5.41
N ASN A 27 10.09 1.31 -4.69
CA ASN A 27 11.22 0.58 -5.26
C ASN A 27 10.92 -0.92 -5.24
N ASP A 28 10.67 -1.51 -6.40
CA ASP A 28 10.40 -2.94 -6.59
C ASP A 28 11.67 -3.75 -6.92
N ASN A 29 12.85 -3.13 -6.78
CA ASN A 29 14.15 -3.71 -7.16
C ASN A 29 14.25 -4.04 -8.66
N GLY A 30 13.48 -3.36 -9.51
CA GLY A 30 13.54 -3.50 -10.97
C GLY A 30 12.84 -4.76 -11.51
N THR A 31 12.18 -5.53 -10.63
CA THR A 31 11.34 -6.67 -11.03
C THR A 31 9.92 -6.37 -10.58
N GLN A 32 8.98 -6.44 -11.53
CA GLN A 32 7.57 -6.16 -11.26
C GLN A 32 7.02 -7.15 -10.23
N GLN A 33 6.49 -6.61 -9.13
CA GLN A 33 5.82 -7.36 -8.07
C GLN A 33 4.30 -7.11 -8.12
N ALA A 34 3.53 -7.72 -7.21
CA ALA A 34 2.10 -7.44 -7.13
C ALA A 34 1.84 -5.96 -6.77
N ASN A 35 0.65 -5.46 -7.12
CA ASN A 35 0.28 -4.03 -7.02
C ASN A 35 1.11 -3.08 -7.92
N TYR A 36 1.91 -3.59 -8.87
CA TYR A 36 2.65 -2.77 -9.84
C TYR A 36 1.72 -1.90 -10.71
N ASN A 37 0.56 -2.45 -11.10
CA ASN A 37 -0.46 -1.73 -11.86
C ASN A 37 -1.43 -0.94 -10.96
N ASN A 38 -1.14 -0.80 -9.66
CA ASN A 38 -2.03 -0.23 -8.64
C ASN A 38 -3.37 -0.99 -8.50
N ASP A 39 -3.36 -2.31 -8.72
CA ASP A 39 -4.51 -3.21 -8.65
C ASP A 39 -4.69 -3.89 -7.28
N GLY A 40 -3.82 -3.58 -6.30
CA GLY A 40 -3.87 -4.14 -4.94
C GLY A 40 -5.01 -3.57 -4.08
N ALA A 41 -5.58 -2.42 -4.46
CA ALA A 41 -6.75 -1.83 -3.81
C ALA A 41 -8.03 -2.38 -4.45
N THR A 42 -8.50 -3.53 -3.96
CA THR A 42 -9.68 -4.21 -4.51
C THR A 42 -10.97 -3.89 -3.75
N GLY A 43 -10.87 -3.36 -2.53
CA GLY A 43 -12.01 -2.88 -1.76
C GLY A 43 -12.55 -1.52 -2.25
N THR A 44 -13.86 -1.30 -2.11
CA THR A 44 -14.46 0.01 -2.41
C THR A 44 -13.81 1.09 -1.55
N ASN A 45 -13.30 2.16 -2.16
CA ASN A 45 -12.63 3.28 -1.49
C ASN A 45 -11.35 2.88 -0.71
N ALA A 46 -10.69 1.79 -1.09
CA ALA A 46 -9.46 1.31 -0.43
C ALA A 46 -8.19 2.01 -0.95
N LEU A 47 -7.11 1.94 -0.17
CA LEU A 47 -5.77 2.41 -0.55
C LEU A 47 -4.76 1.26 -0.41
N ALA A 48 -4.05 0.93 -1.47
CA ALA A 48 -2.92 -0.01 -1.46
C ALA A 48 -1.66 0.67 -2.02
N ALA A 49 -0.66 0.92 -1.17
CA ALA A 49 0.56 1.64 -1.54
C ALA A 49 1.81 0.83 -1.16
N GLY A 50 2.57 0.38 -2.15
CA GLY A 50 3.79 -0.43 -1.96
C GLY A 50 3.77 -1.71 -2.80
N THR A 51 4.91 -2.38 -2.86
CA THR A 51 5.06 -3.70 -3.48
C THR A 51 4.21 -4.71 -2.72
N ASN A 52 3.44 -5.53 -3.43
CA ASN A 52 2.60 -6.57 -2.84
C ASN A 52 1.54 -6.08 -1.82
N ALA A 53 1.31 -4.77 -1.70
CA ALA A 53 0.30 -4.22 -0.81
C ALA A 53 -1.11 -4.66 -1.28
N SER A 54 -1.93 -5.14 -0.35
CA SER A 54 -3.29 -5.62 -0.63
C SER A 54 -4.30 -5.00 0.34
N ALA A 55 -5.24 -4.23 -0.21
CA ALA A 55 -6.32 -3.58 0.51
C ALA A 55 -7.67 -4.05 -0.06
N ALA A 56 -8.17 -5.18 0.46
CA ALA A 56 -9.40 -5.82 -0.05
C ALA A 56 -10.67 -5.42 0.70
N GLY A 57 -10.53 -4.90 1.93
CA GLY A 57 -11.65 -4.40 2.70
C GLY A 57 -12.20 -3.08 2.15
N ALA A 58 -13.51 -2.86 2.27
CA ALA A 58 -14.10 -1.55 1.99
C ALA A 58 -13.46 -0.48 2.92
N SER A 59 -13.02 0.63 2.33
CA SER A 59 -12.31 1.71 3.03
C SER A 59 -11.06 1.26 3.79
N SER A 60 -10.43 0.14 3.40
CA SER A 60 -9.21 -0.33 4.04
C SER A 60 -7.96 0.37 3.52
N VAL A 61 -6.89 0.33 4.30
CA VAL A 61 -5.60 0.96 4.00
C VAL A 61 -4.49 -0.06 4.18
N ALA A 62 -3.72 -0.33 3.11
CA ALA A 62 -2.51 -1.13 3.13
C ALA A 62 -1.34 -0.28 2.61
N VAL A 63 -0.33 -0.02 3.46
CA VAL A 63 0.84 0.78 3.10
C VAL A 63 2.12 0.05 3.51
N GLY A 64 2.97 -0.31 2.54
CA GLY A 64 4.24 -1.01 2.76
C GLY A 64 4.35 -2.33 1.99
N ASP A 65 5.57 -2.85 1.90
CA ASP A 65 5.86 -4.12 1.23
C ASP A 65 5.10 -5.28 1.88
N GLY A 66 4.22 -5.95 1.13
CA GLY A 66 3.42 -7.08 1.62
C GLY A 66 2.36 -6.71 2.68
N SER A 67 2.08 -5.42 2.87
CA SER A 67 1.00 -4.98 3.79
C SER A 67 -0.37 -5.52 3.36
N ASN A 68 -1.19 -5.94 4.32
CA ASN A 68 -2.36 -6.77 4.06
C ASN A 68 -3.59 -6.34 4.90
N ALA A 69 -4.51 -5.58 4.32
CA ALA A 69 -5.72 -5.06 4.96
C ALA A 69 -7.00 -5.66 4.32
N GLN A 70 -7.47 -6.78 4.86
CA GLN A 70 -8.49 -7.63 4.22
C GLN A 70 -9.93 -7.34 4.65
N SER A 71 -10.12 -6.63 5.77
CA SER A 71 -11.43 -6.36 6.35
C SER A 71 -11.87 -4.91 6.21
N ALA A 72 -13.18 -4.66 6.24
CA ALA A 72 -13.73 -3.31 6.12
C ALA A 72 -13.18 -2.39 7.23
N GLY A 73 -12.66 -1.22 6.83
CA GLY A 73 -12.02 -0.25 7.70
C GLY A 73 -10.70 -0.71 8.33
N ALA A 74 -10.12 -1.82 7.89
CA ALA A 74 -8.83 -2.30 8.41
C ALA A 74 -7.68 -1.41 7.93
N VAL A 75 -6.65 -1.27 8.77
CA VAL A 75 -5.45 -0.47 8.51
C VAL A 75 -4.22 -1.33 8.73
N ALA A 76 -3.45 -1.61 7.69
CA ALA A 76 -2.18 -2.30 7.73
C ALA A 76 -1.06 -1.38 7.21
N ILE A 77 -0.14 -0.96 8.07
CA ILE A 77 0.95 -0.04 7.70
C ILE A 77 2.28 -0.66 8.15
N GLY A 78 3.16 -0.96 7.22
CA GLY A 78 4.48 -1.54 7.46
C GLY A 78 4.72 -2.81 6.66
N GLN A 79 5.97 -3.27 6.68
CA GLN A 79 6.40 -4.47 5.97
C GLN A 79 5.68 -5.69 6.56
N ASN A 80 4.95 -6.45 5.74
CA ASN A 80 4.14 -7.61 6.16
C ASN A 80 3.12 -7.32 7.29
N ALA A 81 2.71 -6.06 7.51
CA ALA A 81 1.65 -5.76 8.46
C ALA A 81 0.33 -6.42 8.01
N SER A 82 -0.35 -7.13 8.91
CA SER A 82 -1.57 -7.89 8.59
C SER A 82 -2.73 -7.45 9.47
N ALA A 83 -3.72 -6.77 8.90
CA ALA A 83 -4.96 -6.37 9.55
C ALA A 83 -6.15 -7.08 8.87
N THR A 84 -6.53 -8.24 9.41
CA THR A 84 -7.58 -9.10 8.82
C THR A 84 -8.85 -9.15 9.64
N GLY A 85 -8.82 -8.70 10.90
CA GLY A 85 -10.03 -8.50 11.71
C GLY A 85 -10.85 -7.29 11.24
N GLY A 86 -12.16 -7.29 11.50
CA GLY A 86 -13.03 -6.13 11.22
C GLY A 86 -12.46 -4.86 11.85
N LYS A 87 -12.29 -3.77 11.08
CA LYS A 87 -11.72 -2.50 11.59
C LYS A 87 -10.39 -2.63 12.36
N ALA A 88 -9.61 -3.70 12.11
CA ALA A 88 -8.37 -3.96 12.82
C ALA A 88 -7.26 -2.97 12.39
N VAL A 89 -6.32 -2.70 13.28
CA VAL A 89 -5.18 -1.80 13.03
C VAL A 89 -3.88 -2.55 13.29
N SER A 90 -3.05 -2.70 12.27
CA SER A 90 -1.73 -3.33 12.33
C SER A 90 -0.69 -2.33 11.82
N ILE A 91 0.16 -1.78 12.70
CA ILE A 91 1.16 -0.77 12.34
C ILE A 91 2.55 -1.20 12.80
N GLY A 92 3.45 -1.43 11.85
CA GLY A 92 4.82 -1.87 12.08
C GLY A 92 5.20 -3.09 11.22
N SER A 93 6.38 -3.65 11.47
CA SER A 93 6.91 -4.78 10.68
C SER A 93 6.42 -6.12 11.25
N GLY A 94 5.88 -6.98 10.39
CA GLY A 94 5.45 -8.34 10.76
C GLY A 94 4.28 -8.43 11.76
N ASN A 95 3.55 -7.34 11.99
CA ASN A 95 2.43 -7.33 12.95
C ASN A 95 1.20 -8.07 12.43
N THR A 96 0.40 -8.60 13.36
CA THR A 96 -0.84 -9.32 13.06
C THR A 96 -1.98 -8.85 13.97
N ALA A 97 -2.98 -8.18 13.40
CA ALA A 97 -4.24 -7.81 14.03
C ALA A 97 -5.41 -8.57 13.36
N ASN A 98 -5.80 -9.70 13.96
CA ASN A 98 -6.81 -10.61 13.40
C ASN A 98 -8.15 -10.58 14.15
N GLY A 99 -8.19 -10.02 15.37
CA GLY A 99 -9.43 -9.83 16.09
C GLY A 99 -10.24 -8.65 15.53
N ASP A 100 -11.58 -8.72 15.62
CA ASP A 100 -12.43 -7.58 15.27
C ASP A 100 -12.14 -6.41 16.24
N GLY A 101 -11.79 -5.25 15.69
CA GLY A 101 -11.31 -4.07 16.41
C GLY A 101 -9.94 -4.24 17.08
N ALA A 102 -9.16 -5.27 16.75
CA ALA A 102 -7.85 -5.49 17.35
C ALA A 102 -6.82 -4.46 16.87
N VAL A 103 -5.86 -4.14 17.74
CA VAL A 103 -4.76 -3.20 17.48
C VAL A 103 -3.43 -3.89 17.76
N ALA A 104 -2.54 -3.98 16.77
CA ALA A 104 -1.19 -4.50 16.89
C ALA A 104 -0.18 -3.43 16.42
N ILE A 105 0.61 -2.85 17.33
CA ILE A 105 1.58 -1.79 17.01
C ILE A 105 2.95 -2.14 17.60
N GLY A 106 3.99 -2.24 16.76
CA GLY A 106 5.31 -2.76 17.17
C GLY A 106 6.06 -3.50 16.06
N ASP A 107 7.02 -4.35 16.44
CA ASP A 107 7.77 -5.24 15.53
C ASP A 107 8.39 -6.42 16.31
N PRO A 108 7.82 -7.63 16.29
CA PRO A 108 6.46 -7.99 15.90
C PRO A 108 5.47 -7.98 17.09
N SER A 109 4.21 -7.63 16.83
CA SER A 109 3.08 -7.64 17.78
C SER A 109 1.89 -8.43 17.21
N ILE A 110 1.20 -9.21 18.06
CA ILE A 110 0.11 -10.10 17.66
C ILE A 110 -1.13 -9.88 18.54
N ALA A 111 -2.21 -9.35 17.95
CA ALA A 111 -3.51 -9.15 18.59
C ALA A 111 -4.61 -9.94 17.86
N THR A 112 -5.02 -11.07 18.42
CA THR A 112 -6.01 -11.99 17.80
C THR A 112 -7.38 -11.97 18.47
N GLY A 113 -7.51 -11.41 19.68
CA GLY A 113 -8.79 -11.27 20.37
C GLY A 113 -9.58 -10.05 19.88
N THR A 114 -10.92 -10.13 19.92
CA THR A 114 -11.78 -8.96 19.68
C THR A 114 -11.41 -7.82 20.63
N GLY A 115 -11.11 -6.64 20.07
CA GLY A 115 -10.69 -5.46 20.83
C GLY A 115 -9.34 -5.59 21.55
N ALA A 116 -8.56 -6.64 21.27
CA ALA A 116 -7.25 -6.82 21.89
C ALA A 116 -6.24 -5.76 21.42
N VAL A 117 -5.30 -5.41 22.28
CA VAL A 117 -4.20 -4.49 21.97
C VAL A 117 -2.87 -5.17 22.29
N ALA A 118 -1.93 -5.15 21.34
CA ALA A 118 -0.58 -5.72 21.45
C ALA A 118 0.48 -4.88 20.74
#